data_AF-A0A8D5ZHP0-F1
#
_entry.id   AF-A0A8D5ZHP0-F1
#
_cell.length_a   1.000
_cell.length_b   1.000
_cell.length_c   1.000
_cell.angle_alpha   90.00
_cell.angle_beta   90.00
_cell.angle_gamma   90.00
#
_symmetry.space_group_name_H-M   'P 1'
#
loop_
_entity.id
_entity.type
_entity.pdbx_description
1 polymer ?
#
loop_
_entity_poly.entity_id
_entity_poly.type
_entity_poly.pdbx_seq_one_letter_code
_entity_poly.pdbx_strand_id
1 'polypeptide(L)'
;MMSLIAIEDMIEAVATDTPITNLEEIKLEDFDLNVDQLPLILLENGINEIFWERNAIIIGPDGSRIRSLGQGDLIKVRTPVSPSSIPWKIPKLDKTALTELVEYLLPVREGQSYLNPAPWDTDFARLDRSLYAFRAGEISTNLRESEEKLEADEISITTPFYNPEIRFQNPLFIQTNRIYNGRTSWLEIKLDNEGIFAASESLMEYEFVRGTLHLSGKDLVVKKYDKYPQDSPLRTAWSLSNEIIELDFEPKASYQLFSLIPSSVIPIHLSFVGGNVKLKLLNLSGSPVIAELRIAARILKASVNNEEIIPEFDTIKVPIRRWGIAKVEMKVVRIVESLLKKFRL
;
A
#
# COMPACT_ATOMS: atom_id res chain seq x y z
N MET A 1 18.03 16.05 26.01
CA MET A 1 17.65 14.64 26.20
C MET A 1 16.84 14.30 24.96
N MET A 2 17.49 13.77 23.92
CA MET A 2 16.85 13.52 22.62
C MET A 2 15.86 12.36 22.80
N SER A 3 14.58 12.57 22.51
CA SER A 3 13.67 11.45 22.31
C SER A 3 14.16 10.72 21.07
N LEU A 4 14.70 9.51 21.23
CA LEU A 4 14.89 8.59 20.11
C LEU A 4 13.50 8.31 19.55
N ILE A 5 13.14 9.00 18.48
CA ILE A 5 12.03 8.61 17.64
C ILE A 5 12.44 7.29 17.01
N ALA A 6 11.64 6.25 17.25
CA ALA A 6 11.97 4.92 16.76
C ALA A 6 11.88 4.90 15.23
N ILE A 7 12.66 4.05 14.56
CA ILE A 7 12.50 3.81 13.12
C ILE A 7 11.05 3.42 12.77
N GLU A 8 10.34 2.79 13.71
CA GLU A 8 8.91 2.49 13.62
C GLU A 8 8.04 3.74 13.42
N ASP A 9 8.27 4.79 14.19
CA ASP A 9 7.55 6.07 14.06
C ASP A 9 7.83 6.73 12.71
N MET A 10 9.07 6.61 12.21
CA MET A 10 9.44 7.11 10.88
C MET A 10 8.75 6.36 9.76
N ILE A 11 8.61 5.05 9.89
CA ILE A 11 7.87 4.22 8.94
C ILE A 11 6.41 4.68 8.88
N GLU A 12 5.78 4.94 10.03
CA GLU A 12 4.41 5.44 10.11
C GLU A 12 4.28 6.85 9.52
N ALA A 13 5.25 7.74 9.76
CA ALA A 13 5.29 9.08 9.19
C ALA A 13 5.34 9.09 7.66
N VAL A 14 6.17 8.24 7.05
CA VAL A 14 6.21 8.09 5.58
C VAL A 14 4.85 7.64 5.04
N ALA A 15 4.26 6.65 5.71
CA ALA A 15 2.97 6.06 5.36
C ALA A 15 1.81 7.05 5.44
N THR A 16 1.75 7.86 6.50
CA THR A 16 0.62 8.75 6.78
C THR A 16 0.77 10.15 6.18
N ASP A 17 1.95 10.49 5.65
CA ASP A 17 2.32 11.87 5.28
C ASP A 17 2.26 12.84 6.46
N THR A 18 2.50 12.33 7.67
CA THR A 18 2.64 13.14 8.88
C THR A 18 4.12 13.42 9.07
N PRO A 19 4.64 14.62 8.72
CA PRO A 19 6.06 14.90 8.88
C PRO A 19 6.45 14.82 10.35
N ILE A 20 7.53 14.09 10.65
CA ILE A 20 8.19 14.18 11.94
C ILE A 20 8.77 15.59 12.04
N THR A 21 8.16 16.44 12.86
CA THR A 21 8.60 17.81 13.03
C THR A 21 9.90 17.85 13.85
N ASN A 22 10.88 18.63 13.39
CA ASN A 22 12.13 18.95 14.09
C ASN A 22 13.14 17.81 14.30
N LEU A 23 13.08 16.74 13.51
CA LEU A 23 14.11 15.70 13.53
C LEU A 23 15.04 15.86 12.31
N GLU A 24 16.11 16.62 12.47
CA GLU A 24 17.11 16.77 11.40
C GLU A 24 18.23 15.72 11.51
N GLU A 25 18.39 15.14 12.72
CA GLU A 25 19.44 14.20 13.07
C GLU A 25 18.88 12.88 13.62
N ILE A 26 19.58 11.77 13.33
CA ILE A 26 19.32 10.45 13.93
C ILE A 26 20.63 9.72 14.21
N LYS A 27 20.64 8.93 15.29
CA LYS A 27 21.70 7.96 15.57
C LYS A 27 21.17 6.55 15.34
N LEU A 28 21.78 5.83 14.41
CA LEU A 28 21.47 4.45 14.07
C LEU A 28 22.26 3.47 14.93
N GLU A 29 21.63 2.34 15.23
CA GLU A 29 22.20 1.13 15.78
C GLU A 29 22.30 0.04 14.69
N ASP A 30 23.08 -1.01 14.94
CA ASP A 30 23.24 -2.11 13.97
C ASP A 30 21.92 -2.79 13.61
N PHE A 31 20.98 -2.83 14.57
CA PHE A 31 19.65 -3.41 14.34
C PHE A 31 18.83 -2.60 13.33
N ASP A 32 18.97 -1.28 13.27
CA ASP A 32 18.24 -0.42 12.33
C ASP A 32 18.60 -0.75 10.86
N LEU A 33 19.83 -1.23 10.63
CA LEU A 33 20.29 -1.67 9.31
C LEU A 33 19.60 -2.94 8.81
N ASN A 34 18.77 -3.59 9.63
CA ASN A 34 17.92 -4.70 9.21
C ASN A 34 16.63 -4.22 8.52
N VAL A 35 16.31 -2.92 8.57
CA VAL A 35 15.17 -2.37 7.82
C VAL A 35 15.54 -2.24 6.34
N ASP A 36 14.88 -3.00 5.47
CA ASP A 36 15.15 -3.05 4.03
C ASP A 36 15.26 -1.64 3.42
N GLN A 37 14.21 -0.83 3.62
CA GLN A 37 14.07 0.49 3.03
C GLN A 37 14.56 1.62 3.93
N LEU A 38 15.47 1.35 4.88
CA LEU A 38 15.97 2.36 5.82
C LEU A 38 16.38 3.67 5.11
N PRO A 39 17.17 3.66 4.01
CA PRO A 39 17.59 4.91 3.38
C PRO A 39 16.43 5.68 2.76
N LEU A 40 15.45 4.99 2.16
CA LEU A 40 14.23 5.63 1.64
C LEU A 40 13.42 6.25 2.79
N ILE A 41 13.24 5.53 3.90
CA ILE A 41 12.48 6.00 5.07
C ILE A 41 13.09 7.29 5.64
N LEU A 42 14.42 7.33 5.79
CA LEU A 42 15.12 8.51 6.31
C LEU A 42 15.04 9.71 5.35
N LEU A 43 15.20 9.48 4.04
CA LEU A 43 15.07 10.54 3.04
C LEU A 43 13.66 11.13 2.97
N GLU A 44 12.63 10.29 3.07
CA GLU A 44 11.23 10.73 3.05
C GLU A 44 10.84 11.56 4.28
N ASN A 45 11.53 11.34 5.41
CA ASN A 45 11.38 12.14 6.62
C ASN A 45 12.31 13.38 6.65
N GLY A 46 13.11 13.61 5.60
CA GLY A 46 14.00 14.78 5.51
C GLY A 46 15.19 14.74 6.47
N ILE A 47 15.59 13.56 6.93
CA ILE A 47 16.74 13.39 7.83
C ILE A 47 18.04 13.64 7.05
N ASN A 48 18.83 14.61 7.50
CA ASN A 48 20.05 15.03 6.81
C ASN A 48 21.32 14.61 7.56
N GLU A 49 21.26 14.52 8.89
CA GLU A 49 22.40 14.15 9.73
C GLU A 49 22.21 12.75 10.32
N ILE A 50 22.94 11.78 9.80
CA ILE A 50 22.79 10.38 10.20
C ILE A 50 24.10 9.94 10.86
N PHE A 51 24.04 9.51 12.11
CA PHE A 51 25.19 9.02 12.86
C PHE A 51 25.13 7.50 12.99
N TRP A 52 26.24 6.81 12.76
CA TRP A 52 26.38 5.37 13.01
C TRP A 52 27.81 5.09 13.45
N GLU A 53 28.09 3.91 14.02
CA GLU A 53 29.43 3.52 14.47
C GLU A 53 30.50 3.78 13.39
N ARG A 54 30.16 3.49 12.12
CA ARG A 54 31.07 3.57 10.97
C ARG A 54 30.65 4.66 10.00
N ASN A 55 31.65 5.29 9.38
CA ASN A 55 31.46 6.16 8.24
C ASN A 55 31.06 5.32 7.02
N ALA A 56 29.81 5.41 6.56
CA ALA A 56 29.29 4.53 5.53
C ALA A 56 28.38 5.24 4.51
N ILE A 57 28.34 4.68 3.29
CA ILE A 57 27.22 4.88 2.36
C ILE A 57 26.29 3.68 2.53
N ILE A 58 25.09 3.91 3.05
CA ILE A 58 24.07 2.87 3.25
C ILE A 58 23.12 2.91 2.05
N ILE A 59 22.88 1.77 1.43
CA ILE A 59 22.18 1.64 0.14
C ILE A 59 20.97 0.72 0.30
N GLY A 60 19.78 1.24 -0.01
CA GLY A 60 18.53 0.49 0.02
C GLY A 60 18.31 -0.36 -1.25
N PRO A 61 17.36 -1.31 -1.22
CA PRO A 61 17.05 -2.16 -2.37
C PRO A 61 16.49 -1.36 -3.54
N ASP A 62 15.73 -0.29 -3.29
CA ASP A 62 15.23 0.65 -4.30
C ASP A 62 16.38 1.39 -5.03
N GLY A 63 17.54 1.50 -4.38
CA GLY A 63 18.72 2.22 -4.85
C GLY A 63 18.93 3.58 -4.18
N SER A 64 18.08 3.96 -3.23
CA SER A 64 18.29 5.10 -2.33
C SER A 64 19.61 4.98 -1.59
N ARG A 65 20.21 6.13 -1.25
CA ARG A 65 21.50 6.21 -0.57
C ARG A 65 21.49 7.31 0.47
N ILE A 66 21.98 6.96 1.64
CA ILE A 66 22.27 7.90 2.73
C ILE A 66 23.74 7.76 3.13
N ARG A 67 24.28 8.78 3.79
CA ARG A 67 25.63 8.76 4.33
C ARG A 67 25.57 8.88 5.85
N SER A 68 26.21 7.95 6.55
CA SER A 68 26.41 8.06 8.00
C SER A 68 27.73 8.76 8.34
N LEU A 69 27.73 9.51 9.42
CA LEU A 69 28.90 10.09 10.08
C LEU A 69 29.30 9.17 11.22
N GLY A 70 30.52 8.63 11.14
CA GLY A 70 31.05 7.67 12.09
C GLY A 70 32.57 7.58 12.02
N GLN A 71 33.14 6.56 12.66
CA GLN A 71 34.59 6.37 12.70
C GLN A 71 35.10 5.58 11.48
N GLY A 72 36.39 5.76 11.17
CA GLY A 72 37.12 4.97 10.17
C GLY A 72 36.91 5.40 8.71
N ASP A 73 37.45 4.57 7.80
CA ASP A 73 37.35 4.77 6.36
C ASP A 73 35.91 4.59 5.86
N LEU A 74 35.58 5.27 4.76
CA LEU A 74 34.25 5.20 4.16
C LEU A 74 33.97 3.80 3.58
N ILE A 75 33.00 3.10 4.16
CA ILE A 75 32.53 1.79 3.67
C ILE A 75 31.21 1.92 2.90
N LYS A 76 30.80 0.83 2.24
CA LYS A 76 29.47 0.70 1.61
C LYS A 76 28.71 -0.44 2.26
N VAL A 77 27.47 -0.17 2.66
CA VAL A 77 26.58 -1.14 3.30
C VAL A 77 25.29 -1.24 2.49
N ARG A 78 24.74 -2.45 2.34
CA ARG A 78 23.42 -2.68 1.76
C ARG A 78 22.46 -3.14 2.84
N THR A 79 21.26 -2.58 2.86
CA THR A 79 20.16 -3.03 3.73
C THR A 79 19.26 -4.03 2.99
N PRO A 80 18.65 -4.99 3.70
CA PRO A 80 18.88 -5.30 5.10
C PRO A 80 20.21 -6.04 5.32
N VAL A 81 20.89 -5.81 6.44
CA VAL A 81 22.13 -6.53 6.80
C VAL A 81 21.81 -7.97 7.22
N SER A 82 20.80 -8.14 8.09
CA SER A 82 20.22 -9.43 8.44
C SER A 82 18.73 -9.42 8.12
N PRO A 83 18.26 -10.13 7.07
CA PRO A 83 16.85 -10.16 6.73
C PRO A 83 15.99 -10.70 7.89
N SER A 84 14.93 -9.98 8.24
CA SER A 84 13.94 -10.38 9.23
C SER A 84 12.54 -9.95 8.79
N SER A 85 11.51 -10.59 9.35
CA SER A 85 10.14 -10.09 9.25
C SER A 85 10.00 -8.88 10.18
N ILE A 86 9.85 -7.70 9.59
CA ILE A 86 9.59 -6.45 10.31
C ILE A 86 8.10 -6.16 10.15
N PRO A 87 7.31 -6.21 11.23
CA PRO A 87 5.87 -6.06 11.11
C PRO A 87 5.51 -4.69 10.55
N TRP A 88 4.70 -4.68 9.49
CA TRP A 88 4.16 -3.45 8.91
C TRP A 88 2.73 -3.69 8.43
N LYS A 89 1.86 -2.72 8.69
CA LYS A 89 0.48 -2.73 8.22
C LYS A 89 0.33 -1.70 7.10
N ILE A 90 -0.48 -2.07 6.11
CA ILE A 90 -0.88 -1.16 5.04
C ILE A 90 -1.69 0.01 5.65
N PRO A 91 -1.31 1.27 5.39
CA PRO A 91 -2.00 2.43 5.93
C PRO A 91 -3.46 2.50 5.44
N LYS A 92 -4.34 3.00 6.31
CA LYS A 92 -5.72 3.30 5.93
C LYS A 92 -5.78 4.66 5.23
N LEU A 93 -6.51 4.74 4.13
CA LEU A 93 -6.80 6.02 3.48
C LEU A 93 -7.78 6.84 4.34
N ASP A 94 -7.66 8.16 4.25
CA ASP A 94 -8.58 9.07 4.93
C ASP A 94 -9.98 8.97 4.32
N LYS A 95 -10.91 8.41 5.09
CA LYS A 95 -12.31 8.27 4.69
C LYS A 95 -12.95 9.63 4.43
N THR A 96 -12.62 10.65 5.22
CA THR A 96 -13.19 12.00 5.09
C THR A 96 -12.79 12.61 3.76
N ALA A 97 -11.49 12.56 3.43
CA ALA A 97 -10.98 13.05 2.15
C ALA A 97 -11.61 12.33 0.95
N LEU A 98 -11.83 11.01 1.04
CA LEU A 98 -12.52 10.23 0.01
C LEU A 98 -14.00 10.65 -0.12
N THR A 99 -14.73 10.78 0.97
CA THR A 99 -16.13 11.26 0.98
C THR A 99 -16.25 12.64 0.34
N GLU A 100 -15.43 13.60 0.76
CA GLU A 100 -15.40 14.96 0.21
C GLU A 100 -15.07 14.97 -1.29
N LEU A 101 -14.15 14.10 -1.73
CA LEU A 101 -13.81 13.95 -3.14
C LEU A 101 -15.01 13.47 -3.95
N VAL A 102 -15.79 12.52 -3.43
CA VAL A 102 -17.01 12.03 -4.10
C VAL A 102 -18.04 13.15 -4.23
N GLU A 103 -18.35 13.85 -3.13
CA GLU A 103 -19.33 14.95 -3.14
C GLU A 103 -18.93 16.06 -4.11
N TYR A 104 -17.64 16.37 -4.15
CA TYR A 104 -17.11 17.39 -5.04
C TYR A 104 -17.22 16.97 -6.52
N LEU A 105 -16.87 15.72 -6.84
CA LEU A 105 -16.79 15.27 -8.24
C LEU A 105 -18.10 14.78 -8.83
N LEU A 106 -18.99 14.19 -8.05
CA LEU A 106 -20.18 13.52 -8.58
C LEU A 106 -21.46 14.30 -8.30
N PRO A 107 -22.48 14.21 -9.18
CA PRO A 107 -23.82 14.66 -8.87
C PRO A 107 -24.47 13.67 -7.90
N VAL A 108 -24.67 14.11 -6.66
CA VAL A 108 -25.25 13.32 -5.56
C VAL A 108 -26.60 13.89 -5.12
N ARG A 109 -27.42 13.05 -4.47
CA ARG A 109 -28.70 13.42 -3.83
C ARG A 109 -28.79 12.75 -2.45
N GLU A 110 -29.78 13.15 -1.66
CA GLU A 110 -30.11 12.50 -0.38
C GLU A 110 -30.38 11.00 -0.60
N GLY A 111 -29.78 10.15 0.24
CA GLY A 111 -29.87 8.69 0.15
C GLY A 111 -28.66 8.04 0.84
N GLN A 112 -28.44 6.75 0.59
CA GLN A 112 -27.28 6.02 1.10
C GLN A 112 -26.57 5.29 -0.02
N SER A 113 -25.24 5.30 -0.01
CA SER A 113 -24.43 4.54 -0.95
C SER A 113 -23.13 4.04 -0.34
N TYR A 114 -22.40 3.24 -1.10
CA TYR A 114 -21.17 2.58 -0.69
C TYR A 114 -20.05 2.92 -1.67
N LEU A 115 -18.89 3.29 -1.15
CA LEU A 115 -17.66 3.52 -1.91
C LEU A 115 -16.65 2.40 -1.66
N ASN A 116 -16.17 1.80 -2.73
CA ASN A 116 -14.95 1.00 -2.73
C ASN A 116 -13.71 1.91 -2.82
N PRO A 117 -12.87 2.00 -1.77
CA PRO A 117 -11.65 2.79 -1.84
C PRO A 117 -10.55 2.12 -2.68
N ALA A 118 -10.67 0.84 -3.05
CA ALA A 118 -9.66 0.16 -3.83
C ALA A 118 -9.65 0.64 -5.29
N PRO A 119 -8.50 1.04 -5.86
CA PRO A 119 -8.41 1.47 -7.26
C PRO A 119 -8.37 0.30 -8.26
N TRP A 120 -8.81 -0.88 -7.86
CA TRP A 120 -8.90 -2.11 -8.65
C TRP A 120 -10.18 -2.87 -8.31
N ASP A 121 -10.58 -3.76 -9.20
CA ASP A 121 -11.67 -4.70 -8.95
C ASP A 121 -11.27 -5.66 -7.83
N THR A 122 -12.18 -5.97 -6.92
CA THR A 122 -11.89 -6.82 -5.76
C THR A 122 -13.14 -7.54 -5.26
N ASP A 123 -12.96 -8.81 -4.90
CA ASP A 123 -13.96 -9.64 -4.22
C ASP A 123 -13.78 -9.65 -2.69
N PHE A 124 -12.90 -8.77 -2.18
CA PHE A 124 -12.49 -8.71 -0.78
C PHE A 124 -12.81 -7.35 -0.12
N ALA A 125 -13.72 -6.57 -0.72
CA ALA A 125 -14.15 -5.32 -0.11
C ALA A 125 -14.97 -5.66 1.14
N ARG A 126 -14.49 -5.23 2.31
CA ARG A 126 -15.08 -5.60 3.60
C ARG A 126 -16.05 -4.53 4.08
N LEU A 127 -17.21 -4.97 4.57
CA LEU A 127 -18.12 -4.20 5.41
C LEU A 127 -18.52 -5.12 6.57
N ASP A 128 -18.25 -4.70 7.80
CA ASP A 128 -18.32 -5.54 8.99
C ASP A 128 -17.52 -6.86 8.84
N ARG A 129 -18.19 -8.02 8.97
CA ARG A 129 -17.63 -9.38 8.79
C ARG A 129 -18.03 -10.02 7.46
N SER A 130 -18.54 -9.26 6.51
CA SER A 130 -18.97 -9.74 5.20
C SER A 130 -18.05 -9.19 4.11
N LEU A 131 -17.89 -9.97 3.03
CA LEU A 131 -17.10 -9.60 1.87
C LEU A 131 -18.02 -9.34 0.66
N TYR A 132 -17.64 -8.34 -0.12
CA TYR A 132 -18.40 -7.86 -1.27
C TYR A 132 -17.50 -7.68 -2.50
N ALA A 133 -18.11 -7.86 -3.67
CA ALA A 133 -17.50 -7.69 -4.97
C ALA A 133 -17.72 -6.27 -5.51
N PHE A 134 -16.64 -5.51 -5.66
CA PHE A 134 -16.65 -4.14 -6.18
C PHE A 134 -15.72 -3.99 -7.38
N ARG A 135 -16.10 -3.12 -8.32
CA ARG A 135 -15.16 -2.63 -9.33
C ARG A 135 -14.26 -1.54 -8.74
N ALA A 136 -13.15 -1.26 -9.41
CA ALA A 136 -12.20 -0.22 -9.05
C ALA A 136 -12.87 1.12 -8.75
N GLY A 137 -12.71 1.66 -7.55
CA GLY A 137 -13.25 2.96 -7.16
C GLY A 137 -14.78 3.06 -7.29
N GLU A 138 -15.50 1.94 -7.30
CA GLU A 138 -16.94 1.92 -7.52
C GLU A 138 -17.69 2.62 -6.38
N ILE A 139 -18.63 3.47 -6.76
CA ILE A 139 -19.64 4.03 -5.87
C ILE A 139 -20.99 3.56 -6.36
N SER A 140 -21.76 2.90 -5.50
CA SER A 140 -23.06 2.34 -5.87
C SER A 140 -23.98 2.22 -4.66
N THR A 141 -25.28 2.10 -4.89
CA THR A 141 -26.29 1.86 -3.85
C THR A 141 -26.48 0.37 -3.54
N ASN A 142 -25.84 -0.51 -4.32
CA ASN A 142 -26.10 -1.95 -4.29
C ASN A 142 -24.81 -2.67 -3.89
N LEU A 143 -24.88 -3.43 -2.80
CA LEU A 143 -23.83 -4.36 -2.40
C LEU A 143 -23.98 -5.67 -3.19
N ARG A 144 -22.88 -6.15 -3.77
CA ARG A 144 -22.81 -7.49 -4.39
C ARG A 144 -22.05 -8.40 -3.45
N GLU A 145 -22.71 -9.38 -2.86
CA GLU A 145 -22.03 -10.35 -2.00
C GLU A 145 -20.95 -11.10 -2.78
N SER A 146 -19.80 -11.29 -2.14
CA SER A 146 -18.71 -12.08 -2.68
C SER A 146 -18.95 -13.57 -2.43
N GLU A 147 -18.44 -14.43 -3.33
CA GLU A 147 -18.35 -15.87 -3.05
C GLU A 147 -17.24 -16.18 -2.03
N GLU A 148 -16.31 -15.24 -1.85
CA GLU A 148 -15.22 -15.32 -0.88
C GLU A 148 -15.72 -15.19 0.55
N LYS A 149 -15.05 -15.89 1.47
CA LYS A 149 -15.39 -15.89 2.88
C LYS A 149 -14.17 -15.62 3.74
N LEU A 150 -14.43 -15.01 4.88
CA LEU A 150 -13.46 -14.93 5.96
C LEU A 150 -13.34 -16.30 6.61
N GLU A 151 -12.10 -16.72 6.81
CA GLU A 151 -11.73 -17.91 7.56
C GLU A 151 -11.84 -17.64 9.08
N ALA A 152 -11.69 -18.70 9.87
CA ALA A 152 -11.53 -18.56 11.31
C ALA A 152 -10.26 -17.75 11.64
N ASP A 153 -10.25 -17.09 12.82
CA ASP A 153 -9.13 -16.25 13.25
C ASP A 153 -7.84 -17.06 13.53
N GLU A 154 -7.96 -18.39 13.62
CA GLU A 154 -6.84 -19.31 13.71
C GLU A 154 -7.08 -20.51 12.79
N ILE A 155 -6.09 -20.81 11.93
CA ILE A 155 -6.17 -21.89 10.95
C ILE A 155 -4.84 -22.61 10.80
N SER A 156 -4.92 -23.90 10.51
CA SER A 156 -3.78 -24.74 10.20
C SER A 156 -4.00 -25.43 8.86
N ILE A 157 -3.08 -25.23 7.93
CA ILE A 157 -3.19 -25.68 6.55
C ILE A 157 -2.04 -26.63 6.25
N THR A 158 -2.35 -27.90 6.02
CA THR A 158 -1.37 -28.85 5.48
C THR A 158 -1.14 -28.54 4.00
N THR A 159 0.13 -28.36 3.64
CA THR A 159 0.61 -28.06 2.28
C THR A 159 1.46 -29.24 1.76
N PRO A 160 1.55 -29.43 0.44
CA PRO A 160 2.48 -30.39 -0.14
C PRO A 160 3.93 -29.85 -0.19
N PHE A 161 4.22 -28.68 0.39
CA PHE A 161 5.49 -28.00 0.22
C PHE A 161 6.51 -28.41 1.28
N TYR A 162 7.75 -28.60 0.84
CA TYR A 162 8.90 -28.74 1.73
C TYR A 162 9.95 -27.69 1.35
N ASN A 163 10.37 -26.87 2.31
CA ASN A 163 11.29 -25.74 2.11
C ASN A 163 10.84 -24.74 1.00
N PRO A 164 9.59 -24.22 1.06
CA PRO A 164 9.08 -23.26 0.08
C PRO A 164 9.74 -21.89 0.19
N GLU A 165 9.56 -21.06 -0.83
CA GLU A 165 9.80 -19.63 -0.73
C GLU A 165 8.62 -18.96 -0.02
N ILE A 166 8.92 -18.00 0.87
CA ILE A 166 7.91 -17.18 1.52
C ILE A 166 8.11 -15.73 1.07
N ARG A 167 7.03 -15.13 0.57
CA ARG A 167 6.96 -13.71 0.25
C ARG A 167 6.05 -13.03 1.26
N PHE A 168 6.49 -11.92 1.82
CA PHE A 168 5.73 -11.17 2.82
C PHE A 168 6.08 -9.69 2.76
N GLN A 169 5.28 -8.88 3.45
CA GLN A 169 5.46 -7.43 3.49
C GLN A 169 6.38 -7.03 4.65
N ASN A 170 7.46 -6.34 4.31
CA ASN A 170 8.21 -5.48 5.22
C ASN A 170 7.83 -4.01 4.95
N PRO A 171 8.21 -3.05 5.79
CA PRO A 171 7.96 -1.63 5.54
C PRO A 171 8.40 -1.22 4.13
N LEU A 172 7.43 -0.83 3.29
CA LEU A 172 7.66 -0.33 1.92
C LEU A 172 8.37 -1.32 0.96
N PHE A 173 8.45 -2.62 1.31
CA PHE A 173 9.18 -3.61 0.54
C PHE A 173 8.55 -5.01 0.60
N ILE A 174 8.55 -5.73 -0.52
CA ILE A 174 8.17 -7.14 -0.55
C ILE A 174 9.44 -7.97 -0.42
N GLN A 175 9.59 -8.62 0.72
CA GLN A 175 10.69 -9.55 0.96
C GLN A 175 10.31 -10.92 0.41
N THR A 176 11.26 -11.57 -0.28
CA THR A 176 11.21 -13.01 -0.57
C THR A 176 12.34 -13.67 0.22
N ASN A 177 12.02 -14.60 1.11
CA ASN A 177 13.02 -15.32 1.89
C ASN A 177 12.50 -16.68 2.40
N ARG A 178 13.33 -17.39 3.15
CA ARG A 178 13.01 -18.62 3.89
C ARG A 178 12.87 -18.35 5.38
N ILE A 179 12.17 -17.27 5.73
CA ILE A 179 11.84 -16.92 7.11
C ILE A 179 10.48 -17.56 7.41
N TYR A 180 10.52 -18.69 8.12
CA TYR A 180 9.38 -19.57 8.33
C TYR A 180 8.48 -19.16 9.50
N ASN A 181 8.76 -18.06 10.17
CA ASN A 181 7.88 -17.48 11.18
C ASN A 181 7.98 -15.96 11.20
N GLY A 182 6.93 -15.29 11.66
CA GLY A 182 6.93 -13.82 11.73
C GLY A 182 5.53 -13.23 11.85
N ARG A 183 5.46 -11.91 11.61
CA ARG A 183 4.22 -11.12 11.68
C ARG A 183 4.09 -10.23 10.45
N THR A 184 2.97 -10.32 9.76
CA THR A 184 2.73 -9.60 8.49
C THR A 184 1.24 -9.43 8.23
N SER A 185 0.83 -8.45 7.42
CA SER A 185 -0.57 -8.32 6.98
C SER A 185 -0.92 -9.27 5.83
N TRP A 186 0.09 -9.78 5.12
CA TRP A 186 -0.08 -10.80 4.08
C TRP A 186 1.18 -11.63 3.90
N LEU A 187 1.00 -12.86 3.45
CA LEU A 187 2.11 -13.71 3.00
C LEU A 187 1.68 -14.60 1.84
N GLU A 188 2.67 -15.08 1.12
CA GLU A 188 2.55 -16.06 0.07
C GLU A 188 3.60 -17.13 0.32
N ILE A 189 3.18 -18.38 0.43
CA ILE A 189 4.05 -19.55 0.46
C ILE A 189 3.95 -20.22 -0.89
N LYS A 190 5.10 -20.39 -1.55
CA LYS A 190 5.14 -20.86 -2.93
C LYS A 190 6.24 -21.89 -3.14
N LEU A 191 5.94 -22.90 -3.96
CA LEU A 191 6.91 -23.84 -4.50
C LEU A 191 6.57 -24.09 -5.97
N ASP A 192 7.51 -23.77 -6.87
CA ASP A 192 7.30 -23.81 -8.32
C ASP A 192 6.15 -22.92 -8.82
N ASN A 193 5.05 -23.47 -9.33
CA ASN A 193 3.90 -22.70 -9.84
C ASN A 193 2.70 -22.69 -8.88
N GLU A 194 2.75 -23.55 -7.87
CA GLU A 194 1.71 -23.70 -6.86
C GLU A 194 2.03 -22.82 -5.65
N GLY A 195 0.99 -22.31 -5.01
CA GLY A 195 1.16 -21.55 -3.80
C GLY A 195 -0.11 -21.42 -2.98
N ILE A 196 0.09 -20.87 -1.80
CA ILE A 196 -0.96 -20.47 -0.88
C ILE A 196 -0.68 -19.04 -0.51
N PHE A 197 -1.68 -18.19 -0.60
CA PHE A 197 -1.57 -16.86 -0.02
C PHE A 197 -2.54 -16.70 1.13
N ALA A 198 -2.14 -15.89 2.09
CA ALA A 198 -2.95 -15.47 3.21
C ALA A 198 -2.88 -13.95 3.36
N ALA A 199 -3.99 -13.33 3.72
CA ALA A 199 -4.12 -11.91 3.96
C ALA A 199 -5.05 -11.66 5.17
N SER A 200 -4.80 -10.57 5.89
CA SER A 200 -5.57 -10.18 7.07
C SER A 200 -5.78 -8.66 7.08
N GLU A 201 -6.86 -8.22 7.75
CA GLU A 201 -7.09 -6.79 8.05
C GLU A 201 -6.01 -6.22 8.97
N SER A 202 -5.33 -7.05 9.76
CA SER A 202 -4.29 -6.66 10.71
C SER A 202 -3.03 -7.51 10.54
N LEU A 203 -2.03 -7.30 11.41
CA LEU A 203 -0.87 -8.17 11.44
C LEU A 203 -1.31 -9.56 11.92
N MET A 204 -1.13 -10.57 11.08
CA MET A 204 -1.26 -11.97 11.46
C MET A 204 0.10 -12.56 11.83
N GLU A 205 0.11 -13.47 12.78
CA GLU A 205 1.23 -14.34 13.09
C GLU A 205 1.21 -15.53 12.13
N TYR A 206 2.40 -15.92 11.67
CA TYR A 206 2.55 -17.10 10.83
C TYR A 206 3.71 -17.97 11.31
N GLU A 207 3.54 -19.27 11.14
CA GLU A 207 4.59 -20.26 11.33
C GLU A 207 4.44 -21.39 10.31
N PHE A 208 5.53 -21.75 9.64
CA PHE A 208 5.60 -22.84 8.68
C PHE A 208 6.54 -23.94 9.17
N VAL A 209 5.98 -25.08 9.56
CA VAL A 209 6.73 -26.21 10.10
C VAL A 209 6.42 -27.46 9.29
N ARG A 210 7.45 -27.99 8.61
CA ARG A 210 7.43 -29.30 7.94
C ARG A 210 6.22 -29.52 7.01
N GLY A 211 5.83 -28.49 6.25
CA GLY A 211 4.71 -28.57 5.32
C GLY A 211 3.38 -28.08 5.88
N THR A 212 3.30 -27.73 7.16
CA THR A 212 2.10 -27.15 7.76
C THR A 212 2.27 -25.64 7.96
N LEU A 213 1.32 -24.86 7.48
CA LEU A 213 1.21 -23.42 7.72
C LEU A 213 0.19 -23.17 8.84
N HIS A 214 0.64 -22.57 9.92
CA HIS A 214 -0.18 -22.06 11.01
C HIS A 214 -0.34 -20.54 10.84
N LEU A 215 -1.57 -20.05 10.93
CA LEU A 215 -1.91 -18.63 10.84
C LEU A 215 -2.82 -18.25 12.01
N SER A 216 -2.53 -17.11 12.64
CA SER A 216 -3.40 -16.49 13.64
C SER A 216 -3.53 -15.01 13.35
N GLY A 217 -4.75 -14.53 13.14
CA GLY A 217 -5.02 -13.14 12.76
C GLY A 217 -6.51 -12.89 12.60
N LYS A 218 -6.90 -11.63 12.52
CA LYS A 218 -8.31 -11.24 12.40
C LYS A 218 -8.73 -11.19 10.92
N ASP A 219 -9.95 -11.63 10.63
CA ASP A 219 -10.56 -11.52 9.30
C ASP A 219 -9.63 -12.10 8.21
N LEU A 220 -9.23 -13.35 8.42
CA LEU A 220 -8.28 -14.06 7.55
C LEU A 220 -8.93 -14.43 6.22
N VAL A 221 -8.20 -14.23 5.14
CA VAL A 221 -8.50 -14.76 3.81
C VAL A 221 -7.35 -15.66 3.41
N VAL A 222 -7.66 -16.89 2.99
CA VAL A 222 -6.68 -17.84 2.47
C VAL A 222 -7.12 -18.39 1.13
N LYS A 223 -6.20 -18.41 0.17
CA LYS A 223 -6.43 -19.06 -1.12
C LYS A 223 -5.25 -19.95 -1.50
N LYS A 224 -5.58 -21.14 -2.00
CA LYS A 224 -4.65 -22.02 -2.70
C LYS A 224 -4.77 -21.77 -4.19
N TYR A 225 -3.65 -21.86 -4.91
CA TYR A 225 -3.65 -21.63 -6.35
C TYR A 225 -2.57 -22.47 -7.04
N ASP A 226 -2.85 -22.85 -8.29
CA ASP A 226 -1.91 -23.57 -9.18
C ASP A 226 -1.33 -22.63 -10.25
N LYS A 227 -1.88 -21.42 -10.36
CA LYS A 227 -1.41 -20.30 -11.18
C LYS A 227 -1.57 -19.03 -10.36
N TYR A 228 -0.61 -18.11 -10.47
CA TYR A 228 -0.65 -16.89 -9.68
C TYR A 228 -1.99 -16.16 -9.90
N PRO A 229 -2.76 -15.89 -8.83
CA PRO A 229 -4.09 -15.33 -8.94
C PRO A 229 -4.04 -13.91 -9.52
N GLN A 230 -5.11 -13.49 -10.17
CA GLN A 230 -5.24 -12.08 -10.61
C GLN A 230 -5.26 -11.13 -9.40
N ASP A 231 -5.86 -11.58 -8.29
CA ASP A 231 -5.81 -10.90 -7.01
C ASP A 231 -4.55 -11.31 -6.24
N SER A 232 -3.57 -10.41 -6.21
CA SER A 232 -2.38 -10.62 -5.37
C SER A 232 -2.73 -10.51 -3.88
N PRO A 233 -2.10 -11.29 -2.98
CA PRO A 233 -2.30 -11.19 -1.53
C PRO A 233 -2.14 -9.78 -0.97
N LEU A 234 -1.22 -9.00 -1.56
CA LEU A 234 -1.02 -7.60 -1.25
C LEU A 234 -2.31 -6.78 -1.41
N ARG A 235 -2.97 -6.91 -2.57
CA ARG A 235 -4.21 -6.20 -2.88
C ARG A 235 -5.35 -6.68 -1.98
N THR A 236 -5.40 -7.98 -1.67
CA THR A 236 -6.35 -8.52 -0.70
C THR A 236 -6.17 -7.88 0.68
N ALA A 237 -4.95 -7.86 1.22
CA ALA A 237 -4.68 -7.22 2.51
C ALA A 237 -4.94 -5.71 2.48
N TRP A 238 -4.68 -5.06 1.35
CA TRP A 238 -4.99 -3.65 1.15
C TRP A 238 -6.51 -3.41 1.23
N SER A 239 -7.31 -4.21 0.49
CA SER A 239 -8.78 -4.14 0.49
C SER A 239 -9.38 -4.45 1.87
N LEU A 240 -8.83 -5.42 2.59
CA LEU A 240 -9.28 -5.74 3.96
C LEU A 240 -8.99 -4.59 4.95
N SER A 241 -7.84 -3.93 4.78
CA SER A 241 -7.42 -2.80 5.62
C SER A 241 -8.21 -1.51 5.32
N ASN A 242 -8.60 -1.32 4.06
CA ASN A 242 -9.36 -0.17 3.56
C ASN A 242 -10.80 -0.60 3.25
N GLU A 243 -11.60 -0.72 4.30
CA GLU A 243 -13.00 -1.15 4.24
C GLU A 243 -13.89 -0.23 3.39
N ILE A 244 -15.03 -0.77 2.98
CA ILE A 244 -16.09 -0.03 2.29
C ILE A 244 -16.46 1.19 3.13
N ILE A 245 -16.62 2.33 2.45
CA ILE A 245 -17.06 3.58 3.08
C ILE A 245 -18.55 3.75 2.82
N GLU A 246 -19.33 3.80 3.89
CA GLU A 246 -20.75 4.18 3.84
C GLU A 246 -20.87 5.69 3.68
N LEU A 247 -21.74 6.12 2.76
CA LEU A 247 -21.96 7.50 2.39
C LEU A 247 -23.41 7.89 2.65
N ASP A 248 -23.63 9.07 3.25
CA ASP A 248 -24.96 9.63 3.55
C ASP A 248 -25.60 10.37 2.36
N PHE A 249 -25.19 10.00 1.16
CA PHE A 249 -25.74 10.47 -0.11
C PHE A 249 -25.62 9.36 -1.14
N GLU A 250 -26.41 9.46 -2.21
CA GLU A 250 -26.33 8.52 -3.33
C GLU A 250 -26.06 9.22 -4.68
N PRO A 251 -25.22 8.63 -5.54
CA PRO A 251 -25.01 9.15 -6.88
C PRO A 251 -26.20 8.84 -7.80
N LYS A 252 -26.37 9.62 -8.88
CA LYS A 252 -27.44 9.37 -9.88
C LYS A 252 -27.35 8.00 -10.61
N ALA A 253 -26.19 7.35 -10.56
CA ALA A 253 -25.91 6.04 -11.13
C ALA A 253 -24.66 5.47 -10.45
N SER A 254 -24.35 4.20 -10.65
CA SER A 254 -23.05 3.66 -10.22
C SER A 254 -21.92 4.25 -11.06
N TYR A 255 -20.85 4.71 -10.41
CA TYR A 255 -19.71 5.32 -11.09
C TYR A 255 -18.39 4.72 -10.61
N GLN A 256 -17.40 4.74 -11.51
CA GLN A 256 -16.00 4.47 -11.22
C GLN A 256 -15.29 5.77 -10.85
N LEU A 257 -15.04 6.03 -9.56
CA LEU A 257 -14.41 7.28 -9.12
C LEU A 257 -12.95 7.36 -9.58
N PHE A 258 -12.19 6.29 -9.41
CA PHE A 258 -10.79 6.23 -9.82
C PHE A 258 -10.32 4.79 -10.06
N SER A 259 -9.22 4.65 -10.81
CA SER A 259 -8.53 3.37 -11.01
C SER A 259 -7.03 3.56 -11.18
N LEU A 260 -6.26 2.53 -10.82
CA LEU A 260 -4.80 2.56 -10.84
C LEU A 260 -4.24 1.26 -11.44
N ILE A 261 -3.36 1.41 -12.42
CA ILE A 261 -2.67 0.34 -13.13
C ILE A 261 -1.16 0.68 -13.11
N PRO A 262 -0.22 -0.27 -12.95
CA PRO A 262 -0.39 -1.72 -12.80
C PRO A 262 -0.70 -2.14 -11.36
N SER A 263 -0.91 -3.44 -11.17
CA SER A 263 -1.27 -4.04 -9.88
C SER A 263 -0.21 -3.99 -8.79
N SER A 264 1.04 -3.73 -9.16
CA SER A 264 2.14 -3.54 -8.23
C SER A 264 2.14 -2.17 -7.56
N VAL A 265 1.30 -1.22 -7.97
CA VAL A 265 1.25 0.12 -7.39
C VAL A 265 0.02 0.26 -6.51
N ILE A 266 0.23 0.67 -5.26
CA ILE A 266 -0.84 0.88 -4.28
C ILE A 266 -0.82 2.31 -3.74
N PRO A 267 -1.99 2.91 -3.45
CA PRO A 267 -2.04 4.16 -2.70
C PRO A 267 -1.78 3.87 -1.22
N ILE A 268 -0.95 4.70 -0.58
CA ILE A 268 -0.67 4.64 0.86
C ILE A 268 -1.11 5.90 1.61
N HIS A 269 -1.35 7.00 0.88
CA HIS A 269 -1.93 8.23 1.42
C HIS A 269 -2.82 8.88 0.37
N LEU A 270 -3.91 9.49 0.82
CA LEU A 270 -4.80 10.35 0.04
C LEU A 270 -5.30 11.48 0.92
N SER A 271 -5.17 12.71 0.44
CA SER A 271 -5.84 13.87 1.01
C SER A 271 -6.50 14.71 -0.08
N PHE A 272 -7.57 15.41 0.29
CA PHE A 272 -8.35 16.22 -0.62
C PHE A 272 -8.79 17.52 0.06
N VAL A 273 -8.56 18.66 -0.59
CA VAL A 273 -9.05 19.96 -0.14
C VAL A 273 -9.38 20.85 -1.34
N GLY A 274 -10.66 21.20 -1.51
CA GLY A 274 -11.09 22.24 -2.44
C GLY A 274 -10.67 22.00 -3.90
N GLY A 275 -10.76 20.75 -4.36
CA GLY A 275 -10.32 20.36 -5.71
C GLY A 275 -8.84 20.03 -5.83
N ASN A 276 -8.04 20.14 -4.78
CA ASN A 276 -6.65 19.69 -4.76
C ASN A 276 -6.59 18.28 -4.15
N VAL A 277 -6.04 17.33 -4.90
CA VAL A 277 -5.83 15.95 -4.48
C VAL A 277 -4.34 15.75 -4.28
N LYS A 278 -3.94 15.17 -3.15
CA LYS A 278 -2.57 14.69 -2.92
C LYS A 278 -2.59 13.19 -2.68
N LEU A 279 -1.71 12.46 -3.36
CA LEU A 279 -1.59 11.01 -3.23
C LEU A 279 -0.12 10.64 -3.01
N LYS A 280 0.11 9.62 -2.18
CA LYS A 280 1.37 8.86 -2.22
C LYS A 280 1.10 7.50 -2.80
N LEU A 281 1.82 7.19 -3.88
CA LEU A 281 1.76 5.90 -4.55
C LEU A 281 3.05 5.14 -4.28
N LEU A 282 2.94 3.90 -3.82
CA LEU A 282 4.05 3.00 -3.56
C LEU A 282 4.09 1.93 -4.67
N ASN A 283 5.21 1.84 -5.38
CA ASN A 283 5.46 0.71 -6.30
C ASN A 283 6.10 -0.43 -5.51
N LEU A 284 5.49 -1.60 -5.50
CA LEU A 284 6.02 -2.79 -4.82
C LEU A 284 6.68 -3.79 -5.79
N SER A 285 6.88 -3.42 -7.06
CA SER A 285 7.63 -4.24 -8.01
C SER A 285 9.15 -3.99 -7.94
N GLY A 286 9.92 -5.03 -8.29
CA GLY A 286 11.38 -4.94 -8.45
C GLY A 286 11.84 -4.18 -9.70
N SER A 287 10.92 -3.65 -10.50
CA SER A 287 11.18 -2.88 -11.71
C SER A 287 10.57 -1.48 -11.59
N PRO A 288 11.14 -0.47 -12.27
CA PRO A 288 10.44 0.80 -12.43
C PRO A 288 9.17 0.60 -13.27
N VAL A 289 8.14 1.39 -12.98
CA VAL A 289 6.82 1.33 -13.66
C VAL A 289 6.35 2.74 -14.02
N ILE A 290 5.48 2.82 -15.02
CA ILE A 290 4.67 4.01 -15.28
C ILE A 290 3.25 3.63 -14.87
N ALA A 291 2.79 4.18 -13.75
CA ALA A 291 1.45 3.95 -13.27
C ALA A 291 0.46 4.87 -13.99
N GLU A 292 -0.66 4.33 -14.44
CA GLU A 292 -1.76 5.11 -15.00
C GLU A 292 -2.82 5.28 -13.92
N LEU A 293 -3.05 6.53 -13.53
CA LEU A 293 -4.12 6.92 -12.60
C LEU A 293 -5.22 7.60 -13.41
N ARG A 294 -6.42 7.02 -13.38
CA ARG A 294 -7.63 7.60 -13.97
C ARG A 294 -8.58 8.04 -12.86
N ILE A 295 -9.25 9.17 -13.05
CA ILE A 295 -10.24 9.71 -12.12
C ILE A 295 -11.47 10.23 -12.87
N ALA A 296 -12.67 10.13 -12.28
CA ALA A 296 -13.92 10.69 -12.81
C ALA A 296 -13.98 12.22 -12.68
N ALA A 297 -12.92 12.91 -13.13
CA ALA A 297 -12.75 14.35 -13.03
C ALA A 297 -11.95 14.89 -14.22
N ARG A 298 -12.00 16.20 -14.42
CA ARG A 298 -11.07 16.89 -15.31
C ARG A 298 -9.88 17.34 -14.48
N ILE A 299 -8.70 16.87 -14.86
CA ILE A 299 -7.42 17.25 -14.27
C ILE A 299 -6.96 18.54 -14.96
N LEU A 300 -6.87 19.61 -14.20
CA LEU A 300 -6.42 20.93 -14.67
C LEU A 300 -4.90 21.04 -14.66
N LYS A 301 -4.26 20.51 -13.62
CA LYS A 301 -2.82 20.49 -13.40
C LYS A 301 -2.46 19.26 -12.61
N ALA A 302 -1.26 18.74 -12.83
CA ALA A 302 -0.70 17.64 -12.07
C ALA A 302 0.82 17.77 -11.95
N SER A 303 1.37 17.28 -10.85
CA SER A 303 2.80 17.16 -10.63
C SER A 303 3.12 15.87 -9.89
N VAL A 304 4.31 15.31 -10.18
CA VAL A 304 4.85 14.12 -9.52
C VAL A 304 6.21 14.48 -8.95
N ASN A 305 6.43 14.28 -7.65
CA ASN A 305 7.66 14.63 -6.95
C ASN A 305 8.10 16.09 -7.24
N ASN A 306 7.13 17.02 -7.26
CA ASN A 306 7.30 18.44 -7.59
C ASN A 306 7.66 18.76 -9.05
N GLU A 307 7.64 17.78 -9.95
CA GLU A 307 7.80 17.99 -11.40
C GLU A 307 6.43 18.02 -12.09
N GLU A 308 6.15 19.07 -12.87
CA GLU A 308 4.89 19.18 -13.61
C GLU A 308 4.77 18.08 -14.68
N ILE A 309 3.58 17.49 -14.79
CA ILE A 309 3.25 16.51 -15.82
C ILE A 309 2.00 16.95 -16.59
N ILE A 310 1.91 16.53 -17.85
CA ILE A 310 0.79 16.87 -18.73
C ILE A 310 -0.33 15.83 -18.54
N PRO A 311 -1.54 16.23 -18.08
CA PRO A 311 -2.66 15.32 -17.96
C PRO A 311 -3.36 15.04 -19.30
N GLU A 312 -3.82 13.81 -19.48
CA GLU A 312 -4.67 13.35 -20.59
C GLU A 312 -6.17 13.51 -20.22
N PHE A 313 -6.58 14.75 -19.92
CA PHE A 313 -7.93 15.14 -19.45
C PHE A 313 -8.36 14.54 -18.10
N ASP A 314 -8.51 13.22 -18.00
CA ASP A 314 -8.97 12.47 -16.83
C ASP A 314 -7.94 11.46 -16.31
N THR A 315 -6.78 11.41 -16.98
CA THR A 315 -5.74 10.41 -16.78
C THR A 315 -4.39 11.10 -16.61
N ILE A 316 -3.54 10.59 -15.71
CA ILE A 316 -2.12 10.93 -15.62
C ILE A 316 -1.26 9.68 -15.62
N LYS A 317 -0.03 9.83 -16.14
CA LYS A 317 1.01 8.80 -16.12
C LYS A 317 2.07 9.18 -15.11
N VAL A 318 2.22 8.36 -14.07
CA VAL A 318 3.07 8.58 -12.92
C VAL A 318 4.27 7.65 -13.00
N PRO A 319 5.48 8.15 -13.33
CA PRO A 319 6.69 7.32 -13.29
C PRO A 319 7.08 7.04 -11.83
N ILE A 320 7.29 5.77 -11.50
CA ILE A 320 7.69 5.33 -10.15
C ILE A 320 8.88 4.39 -10.26
N ARG A 321 9.94 4.63 -9.47
CA ARG A 321 11.11 3.76 -9.39
C ARG A 321 10.73 2.40 -8.78
N ARG A 322 11.59 1.39 -8.98
CA ARG A 322 11.43 0.09 -8.29
C ARG A 322 11.36 0.31 -6.78
N TRP A 323 10.40 -0.31 -6.11
CA TRP A 323 10.20 -0.16 -4.65
C TRP A 323 10.16 1.29 -4.13
N GLY A 324 9.82 2.26 -5.00
CA GLY A 324 9.87 3.68 -4.69
C GLY A 324 8.48 4.27 -4.40
N ILE A 325 8.49 5.48 -3.85
CA ILE A 325 7.30 6.29 -3.59
C ILE A 325 7.23 7.44 -4.61
N ALA A 326 6.03 7.72 -5.10
CA ALA A 326 5.74 8.91 -5.88
C ALA A 326 4.71 9.78 -5.16
N LYS A 327 5.03 11.06 -4.98
CA LYS A 327 4.13 12.09 -4.43
C LYS A 327 3.42 12.77 -5.59
N VAL A 328 2.12 12.54 -5.73
CA VAL A 328 1.30 13.07 -6.81
C VAL A 328 0.43 14.19 -6.25
N GLU A 329 0.48 15.35 -6.87
CA GLU A 329 -0.45 16.46 -6.58
C GLU A 329 -1.25 16.77 -7.84
N MET A 330 -2.57 16.90 -7.72
CA MET A 330 -3.46 17.20 -8.83
C MET A 330 -4.48 18.28 -8.44
N LYS A 331 -4.82 19.13 -9.39
CA LYS A 331 -5.99 20.00 -9.30
C LYS A 331 -7.08 19.47 -10.20
N VAL A 332 -8.21 19.09 -9.63
CA VAL A 332 -9.34 18.46 -10.32
C VAL A 332 -10.61 19.30 -10.22
N VAL A 333 -11.46 19.17 -11.23
CA VAL A 333 -12.82 19.74 -11.25
C VAL A 333 -13.80 18.71 -11.77
N ARG A 334 -15.05 18.84 -11.32
CA ARG A 334 -16.17 18.03 -11.81
C ARG A 334 -16.27 18.11 -13.34
N ILE A 335 -16.42 16.96 -13.99
CA ILE A 335 -16.75 16.89 -15.42
C ILE A 335 -18.25 17.09 -15.64
N VAL A 336 -18.60 17.62 -16.81
CA VAL A 336 -20.01 17.75 -17.22
C VAL A 336 -20.66 16.37 -17.29
N GLU A 337 -21.96 16.28 -16.94
CA GLU A 337 -22.67 15.00 -16.81
C GLU A 337 -22.64 14.15 -18.09
N SER A 338 -22.56 14.78 -19.27
CA SER A 338 -22.45 14.08 -20.55
C SER A 338 -21.16 13.26 -20.67
N LEU A 339 -20.04 13.77 -20.14
CA LEU A 339 -18.74 13.09 -20.13
C LEU A 339 -18.65 12.08 -18.97
N LEU A 340 -19.35 12.33 -17.87
CA LEU A 340 -19.40 11.42 -16.72
C LEU A 340 -19.98 10.04 -17.09
N LYS A 341 -20.77 9.95 -18.18
CA LYS A 341 -21.26 8.67 -18.73
C LYS A 341 -20.14 7.67 -19.04
N LYS A 342 -18.93 8.13 -19.36
CA LYS A 342 -17.74 7.28 -19.58
C LYS A 342 -17.36 6.46 -18.34
N PHE A 343 -17.71 6.94 -17.15
CA PHE A 343 -17.36 6.33 -15.86
C PHE A 343 -18.51 5.54 -15.24
N ARG A 344 -19.63 5.35 -15.95
CA ARG A 344 -20.74 4.53 -15.45
C ARG A 344 -20.39 3.04 -15.53
N LEU A 345 -20.85 2.28 -14.54
CA LEU A 345 -20.57 0.85 -14.39
C LEU A 345 -21.71 -0.05 -14.86
#